data_AF-A0A4Y2FPH7-F1
#
_entry.id   AF-A0A4Y2FPH7-F1
#
_cell.length_a   1.000
_cell.length_b   1.000
_cell.length_c   1.000
_cell.angle_alpha   90.00
_cell.angle_beta   90.00
_cell.angle_gamma   90.00
#
_symmetry.space_group_name_H-M   'P 1'
#
loop_
_entity.id
_entity.type
_entity.pdbx_description
1 polymer ?
#
loop_
_entity_poly.entity_id
_entity_poly.type
_entity_poly.pdbx_seq_one_letter_code
_entity_poly.pdbx_strand_id
1 'polypeptide(L)'
;MQGFCDLLLPTSDYPHGYPFDSDEQNFPLNNLRFIGLVAMIDPPRAAVPDAVAKCRSAGIKVIMVTGDHPITAAAIAKSVGIISEGNETVEDIAMRLDVPIEEVDP
;
A
#
# COMPACT_ATOMS: atom_id res chain seq x y z
N MET A 1 1.97 -0.68 5.00
CA MET A 1 1.96 0.48 5.93
C MET A 1 2.30 -0.05 7.32
N GLN A 2 3.14 0.64 8.08
CA GLN A 2 3.57 0.23 9.42
C GLN A 2 3.24 1.34 10.43
N GLY A 3 2.71 0.98 11.59
CA GLY A 3 2.50 1.89 12.71
C GLY A 3 3.68 1.87 13.69
N PHE A 4 4.03 3.04 14.22
CA PHE A 4 5.07 3.21 15.23
C PHE A 4 4.44 3.71 16.53
N CYS A 5 4.84 3.09 17.64
CA CYS A 5 4.41 3.47 18.98
C CYS A 5 5.62 3.44 19.92
N ASP A 6 5.58 4.24 20.99
CA ASP A 6 6.56 4.20 22.07
C ASP A 6 5.91 4.04 23.44
N LEU A 7 6.70 3.61 24.41
CA LEU A 7 6.32 3.53 25.81
C LEU A 7 7.56 3.71 26.67
N LEU A 8 7.50 4.65 27.62
CA LEU A 8 8.57 4.84 28.58
C LEU A 8 8.48 3.73 29.64
N LEU A 9 9.55 2.95 29.79
CA LEU A 9 9.62 1.87 30.76
C LEU A 9 10.26 2.37 32.07
N PRO A 10 9.65 2.12 33.24
CA PRO A 10 10.24 2.47 34.53
C PRO A 10 11.53 1.70 34.79
N THR A 11 12.60 2.38 35.20
CA THR A 11 13.90 1.76 35.51
C THR A 11 13.88 0.87 36.75
N SER A 12 12.83 0.96 37.59
CA SER A 12 12.61 0.05 38.73
C SER A 12 12.36 -1.38 38.28
N ASP A 13 11.62 -1.53 37.18
CA ASP A 13 11.17 -2.81 36.66
C ASP A 13 12.06 -3.25 35.48
N TYR A 14 12.57 -2.27 34.72
CA TYR A 14 13.41 -2.45 33.54
C TYR A 14 14.74 -1.68 33.70
N PRO A 15 15.66 -2.15 34.56
CA PRO A 15 16.95 -1.50 34.76
C PRO A 15 17.83 -1.52 33.50
N HIS A 16 18.88 -0.70 33.49
CA HIS A 16 19.87 -0.74 32.40
C HIS A 16 20.48 -2.13 32.27
N GLY A 17 20.44 -2.69 31.07
CA GLY A 17 20.91 -4.05 30.79
C GLY A 17 19.86 -5.13 31.09
N TYR A 18 18.61 -4.78 31.37
CA TYR A 18 17.50 -5.74 31.44
C TYR A 18 17.45 -6.59 30.16
N PRO A 19 17.43 -7.92 30.27
CA PRO A 19 17.44 -8.82 29.10
C PRO A 19 16.05 -8.87 28.49
N PHE A 20 15.79 -8.05 27.47
CA PHE A 20 14.55 -8.10 26.71
C PHE A 20 14.51 -9.36 25.83
N ASP A 21 13.38 -10.07 25.84
CA ASP A 21 13.15 -11.28 25.08
C ASP A 21 11.95 -11.11 24.14
N SER A 22 12.18 -11.27 22.83
CA SER A 22 11.13 -11.15 21.80
C SER A 22 10.32 -12.42 21.62
N ASP A 23 10.87 -13.57 21.98
CA ASP A 23 10.22 -14.88 21.86
C ASP A 23 9.34 -15.13 23.10
N GLU A 24 9.90 -14.93 24.30
CA GLU A 24 9.18 -14.91 25.57
C GLU A 24 8.93 -13.46 26.01
N GLN A 25 7.96 -12.82 25.34
CA GLN A 25 7.62 -11.41 25.53
C GLN A 25 7.55 -10.98 27.00
N ASN A 26 8.59 -10.30 27.47
CA ASN A 26 8.76 -9.89 28.88
C ASN A 26 8.65 -8.37 29.08
N PHE A 27 7.91 -7.70 28.20
CA PHE A 27 7.68 -6.25 28.20
C PHE A 27 6.24 -5.94 27.76
N PRO A 28 5.67 -4.78 28.17
CA PRO A 28 4.30 -4.43 27.86
C PRO A 28 4.08 -4.18 26.37
N LEU A 29 2.99 -4.75 25.83
CA LEU A 29 2.49 -4.50 24.48
C LEU A 29 1.24 -3.60 24.46
N ASN A 30 0.77 -3.21 25.65
CA ASN A 30 -0.45 -2.45 25.85
C ASN A 30 -0.11 -1.02 26.29
N ASN A 31 -1.05 -0.09 26.15
CA ASN A 31 -0.91 1.31 26.57
C ASN A 31 0.29 2.04 25.93
N LEU A 32 0.69 1.61 24.73
CA LEU A 32 1.69 2.29 23.93
C LEU A 32 1.13 3.63 23.46
N ARG A 33 1.98 4.66 23.43
CA ARG A 33 1.65 5.94 22.80
C ARG A 33 1.91 5.84 21.31
N PHE A 34 0.86 6.05 20.52
CA PHE A 34 0.95 6.07 19.08
C PHE A 34 1.73 7.30 18.60
N ILE A 35 2.74 7.09 17.76
CA ILE A 35 3.56 8.16 17.19
C ILE A 35 3.09 8.49 15.78
N GLY A 36 2.85 7.48 14.94
CA GLY A 36 2.42 7.71 13.55
C GLY A 36 2.48 6.47 12.65
N LEU A 37 2.18 6.69 11.37
CA LEU A 37 2.22 5.68 10.31
C LEU A 37 3.33 6.00 9.31
N VAL A 38 3.95 4.96 8.76
CA VAL A 38 4.83 5.04 7.60
C VAL A 38 4.29 4.12 6.51
N ALA A 39 4.13 4.66 5.31
CA ALA A 39 3.81 3.90 4.11
C ALA A 39 5.03 3.86 3.19
N MET A 40 5.24 2.72 2.54
CA MET A 40 6.23 2.55 1.49
C MET A 40 5.49 2.04 0.25
N ILE A 41 5.95 2.49 -0.89
CA ILE A 41 5.49 2.05 -2.21
C ILE A 41 6.74 1.84 -3.06
N ASP A 42 6.72 0.86 -3.97
CA ASP A 42 7.72 0.77 -5.03
C ASP A 42 7.31 1.76 -6.14
N PRO A 43 7.98 2.92 -6.26
CA PRO A 43 7.56 3.91 -7.24
C PRO A 43 7.88 3.39 -8.66
N PRO A 44 7.01 3.65 -9.64
CA PRO A 44 7.33 3.30 -11.01
C PRO A 44 8.62 4.01 -11.44
N ARG A 45 9.46 3.32 -12.22
CA ARG A 45 10.69 3.91 -12.75
C ARG A 45 10.35 5.18 -13.53
N ALA A 46 11.16 6.23 -13.37
CA ALA A 46 10.89 7.55 -13.94
C ALA A 46 10.61 7.57 -15.46
N ALA A 47 11.18 6.63 -16.22
CA ALA A 47 10.97 6.51 -17.67
C ALA A 47 9.66 5.82 -18.08
N VAL A 48 8.95 5.16 -17.15
CA VAL A 48 7.78 4.33 -17.45
C VAL A 48 6.61 5.16 -17.98
N PRO A 49 6.21 6.29 -17.35
CA PRO A 49 5.09 7.09 -17.86
C PRO A 49 5.30 7.54 -19.31
N ASP A 50 6.50 8.03 -19.63
CA ASP A 50 6.86 8.47 -20.99
C ASP A 50 6.82 7.31 -22.00
N ALA A 51 7.29 6.13 -21.61
CA ALA A 51 7.25 4.94 -22.46
C ALA A 51 5.81 4.50 -22.74
N VAL A 52 4.95 4.48 -21.71
CA VAL A 52 3.53 4.15 -21.86
C VAL A 52 2.84 5.15 -22.78
N ALA A 53 3.09 6.45 -22.62
CA ALA A 53 2.54 7.49 -23.48
C ALA A 53 2.93 7.32 -24.95
N LYS A 54 4.23 7.05 -25.23
CA LYS A 54 4.72 6.81 -26.59
C LYS A 54 4.06 5.58 -27.22
N CYS A 55 3.99 4.47 -26.50
CA CYS A 55 3.31 3.26 -26.97
C CYS A 55 1.84 3.55 -27.34
N ARG A 56 1.12 4.27 -26.47
CA ARG A 56 -0.28 4.64 -26.73
C ARG A 56 -0.44 5.55 -27.94
N SER A 57 0.42 6.56 -28.10
CA SER A 57 0.40 7.45 -29.28
C SER A 57 0.67 6.71 -30.59
N ALA A 58 1.34 5.56 -30.53
CA ALA A 58 1.57 4.67 -31.66
C ALA A 58 0.43 3.66 -31.89
N GLY A 59 -0.67 3.74 -31.13
CA GLY A 59 -1.79 2.80 -31.22
C GLY A 59 -1.53 1.43 -30.57
N ILE A 60 -0.48 1.31 -29.75
CA ILE A 60 -0.13 0.06 -29.07
C ILE A 60 -0.92 -0.06 -27.77
N LYS A 61 -1.59 -1.21 -27.57
CA LYS A 61 -2.27 -1.55 -26.32
C LYS A 61 -1.24 -1.96 -25.27
N VAL A 62 -1.19 -1.24 -24.15
CA VAL A 62 -0.31 -1.55 -23.00
C VAL A 62 -1.13 -2.32 -21.96
N ILE A 63 -0.59 -3.43 -21.46
CA ILE A 63 -1.24 -4.30 -20.46
C ILE A 63 -0.29 -4.48 -19.29
N MET A 64 -0.78 -4.29 -18.07
CA MET A 64 -0.05 -4.60 -16.84
C MET A 64 -0.28 -6.06 -16.45
N VAL A 65 0.79 -6.81 -16.18
CA VAL A 65 0.75 -8.15 -15.60
C VAL A 65 1.60 -8.11 -14.34
N THR A 66 0.96 -8.31 -13.18
CA THR A 66 1.64 -8.32 -11.87
C THR A 66 0.98 -9.36 -10.96
N GLY A 67 1.75 -9.87 -10.00
CA GLY A 67 1.25 -10.70 -8.90
C GLY A 67 0.85 -9.89 -7.66
N ASP A 68 0.95 -8.56 -7.73
CA ASP A 68 0.57 -7.67 -6.63
C ASP A 68 -0.94 -7.65 -6.39
N HIS A 69 -1.32 -7.19 -5.20
CA HIS A 69 -2.71 -6.99 -4.83
C HIS A 69 -3.42 -6.04 -5.82
N PRO A 70 -4.66 -6.35 -6.29
CA PRO A 70 -5.35 -5.59 -7.34
C PRO A 70 -5.41 -4.07 -7.10
N ILE A 71 -5.72 -3.66 -5.87
CA ILE A 71 -5.77 -2.24 -5.48
C ILE A 71 -4.43 -1.52 -5.71
N THR A 72 -3.30 -2.17 -5.40
CA THR A 72 -1.97 -1.58 -5.60
C THR A 72 -1.64 -1.54 -7.09
N ALA A 73 -1.93 -2.61 -7.82
CA ALA A 73 -1.73 -2.69 -9.26
C ALA A 73 -2.52 -1.59 -10.00
N ALA A 74 -3.80 -1.39 -9.64
CA ALA A 74 -4.65 -0.36 -10.21
C ALA A 74 -4.11 1.05 -9.93
N ALA A 75 -3.65 1.32 -8.70
CA ALA A 75 -3.03 2.60 -8.35
C ALA A 75 -1.77 2.89 -9.17
N ILE A 76 -0.89 1.89 -9.35
CA ILE A 76 0.30 2.03 -10.21
C ILE A 76 -0.10 2.17 -11.69
N ALA A 77 -1.06 1.39 -12.17
CA ALA A 77 -1.51 1.44 -13.56
C ALA A 77 -2.12 2.81 -13.92
N LYS A 78 -2.85 3.43 -12.99
CA LYS A 78 -3.33 4.82 -13.11
C LYS A 78 -2.15 5.81 -13.10
N SER A 79 -1.21 5.68 -12.17
CA SER A 79 -0.08 6.63 -12.03
C SER A 79 0.88 6.63 -13.23
N VAL A 80 1.00 5.50 -13.95
CA VAL A 80 1.83 5.41 -15.16
C VAL A 80 1.04 5.55 -16.47
N GLY A 81 -0.26 5.78 -16.41
CA GLY A 81 -1.10 6.04 -17.59
C GLY A 81 -1.49 4.80 -18.42
N ILE A 82 -1.39 3.59 -17.84
CA ILE A 82 -1.95 2.36 -18.42
C ILE A 82 -3.48 2.40 -18.35
N ILE A 83 -4.00 2.80 -17.18
CA ILE A 83 -5.41 3.18 -17.02
C ILE A 83 -5.47 4.71 -17.22
N SER A 84 -6.34 5.17 -18.12
CA SER A 84 -6.47 6.62 -18.39
C SER A 84 -7.18 7.32 -17.24
N GLU A 85 -6.89 8.61 -17.04
CA GLU A 85 -7.69 9.45 -16.14
C GLU A 85 -9.16 9.43 -16.56
N GLY A 86 -10.05 9.19 -15.60
CA GLY A 86 -11.50 9.09 -15.82
C GLY A 86 -12.01 7.70 -16.19
N ASN A 87 -11.12 6.72 -16.43
CA ASN A 87 -11.54 5.32 -16.57
C ASN A 87 -11.63 4.65 -15.19
N GLU A 88 -12.79 4.06 -14.91
CA GLU A 88 -13.03 3.27 -13.71
C GLU A 88 -12.69 1.80 -13.97
N THR A 89 -12.09 1.14 -12.98
CA THR A 89 -11.98 -0.32 -12.92
C THR A 89 -13.29 -0.93 -12.42
N VAL A 90 -13.46 -2.24 -12.59
CA VAL A 90 -14.63 -2.96 -12.05
C VAL A 90 -14.72 -2.75 -10.54
N GLU A 91 -13.58 -2.72 -9.85
CA GLU A 91 -13.47 -2.42 -8.43
C GLU A 91 -13.87 -0.98 -8.07
N ASP A 92 -13.48 0.01 -8.89
CA ASP A 92 -13.89 1.41 -8.68
C ASP A 92 -15.41 1.56 -8.83
N ILE A 93 -16.01 0.89 -9.83
CA ILE A 93 -17.46 0.91 -10.09
C ILE A 93 -18.21 0.25 -8.94
N ALA A 94 -17.75 -0.93 -8.49
CA ALA A 94 -18.32 -1.65 -7.36
C ALA A 94 -18.35 -0.78 -6.09
N MET A 95 -17.22 -0.14 -5.79
CA MET A 95 -17.10 0.74 -4.61
C MET A 95 -17.97 1.99 -4.71
N ARG A 96 -18.10 2.57 -5.91
CA ARG A 96 -18.96 3.75 -6.14
C ARG A 96 -20.45 3.42 -6.03
N LEU A 97 -20.84 2.23 -6.49
CA LEU A 97 -22.23 1.76 -6.48
C LEU A 97 -22.64 1.05 -5.19
N ASP A 98 -21.69 0.80 -4.29
CA ASP A 98 -21.87 0.02 -3.05
C ASP A 98 -22.46 -1.37 -3.32
N VAL A 99 -21.98 -2.01 -4.40
CA VAL A 99 -22.39 -3.36 -4.83
C VAL A 99 -21.20 -4.32 -4.82
N PRO A 100 -21.43 -5.64 -4.69
CA PRO A 100 -20.39 -6.64 -4.91
C PRO A 100 -19.79 -6.53 -6.32
N ILE A 101 -18.48 -6.80 -6.45
CA ILE A 101 -17.76 -6.77 -7.74
C ILE A 101 -18.42 -7.66 -8.80
N GLU A 102 -19.01 -8.78 -8.37
CA GLU A 102 -19.70 -9.76 -9.20
C GLU A 102 -20.97 -9.20 -9.88
N GLU A 103 -21.53 -8.11 -9.35
CA GLU A 103 -22.74 -7.46 -9.85
C GLU A 103 -22.43 -6.29 -10.81
N VAL A 104 -21.15 -6.01 -11.05
CA VAL A 104 -20.72 -4.97 -11.99
C VAL A 104 -20.62 -5.55 -13.40
N ASP A 105 -21.42 -5.02 -14.33
CA ASP A 105 -21.32 -5.31 -15.77
C ASP A 105 -20.16 -4.46 -16.37
N PRO A 106 -19.10 -5.09 -16.91
CA PRO A 106 -17.89 -4.40 -17.39
C PRO A 106 -18.06 -3.59 -18.69
#